data_AF-A0A5A7NHZ8-F1
#
_entry.id   AF-A0A5A7NHZ8-F1
#
_cell.length_a   1.000
_cell.length_b   1.000
_cell.length_c   1.000
_cell.angle_alpha   90.00
_cell.angle_beta   90.00
_cell.angle_gamma   90.00
#
_symmetry.space_group_name_H-M   'P 1'
#
loop_
_entity.id
_entity.type
_entity.pdbx_description
1 polymer ?
#
loop_
_entity_poly.entity_id
_entity_poly.type
_entity_poly.pdbx_seq_one_letter_code
_entity_poly.pdbx_strand_id
1 'polypeptide(L)'
;MRLRRLTLWMCGRFSIMTALSLLLSVLFAPPVLAQQSAQLGRFLDQVQAADIVPGANHFGALLEIAPIAPALKGEEIIGYVYLTSDIVNTAGYSGKPIHTLVGLDVDGTIIGLKLVEHHEPIVLIGIPQARIDASVMDLIGFNPMQAAKNGEAPPQVDIVSGATVTVLVIGDSILRSAGRVAHLLSGGTIETAGPTRMVDPQGGAVSNWETLLGNGAVRRLHITVGDVNEAFALSGDPKA
;
A
#
# COMPACT_ATOMS: atom_id res chain seq x y z
N MET A 1 7.44 -73.25 1.08
CA MET A 1 6.32 -72.30 0.87
C MET A 1 6.27 -71.10 1.83
N ARG A 2 7.22 -70.92 2.77
CA ARG A 2 7.20 -69.82 3.77
C ARG A 2 8.00 -68.56 3.39
N LEU A 3 8.99 -68.64 2.50
CA LEU A 3 9.83 -67.46 2.17
C LEU A 3 9.18 -66.44 1.23
N ARG A 4 8.28 -66.85 0.31
CA ARG A 4 7.62 -65.92 -0.64
C ARG A 4 6.58 -64.98 0.00
N ARG A 5 6.10 -65.29 1.22
CA ARG A 5 5.13 -64.43 1.94
C ARG A 5 5.79 -63.27 2.69
N LEU A 6 7.07 -63.37 3.04
CA LEU A 6 7.78 -62.28 3.74
C LEU A 6 8.15 -61.13 2.80
N THR A 7 8.53 -61.42 1.56
CA THR A 7 8.97 -60.40 0.59
C THR A 7 7.83 -59.50 0.09
N LEU A 8 6.61 -60.03 -0.10
CA LEU A 8 5.44 -59.20 -0.41
C LEU A 8 5.03 -58.30 0.76
N TRP A 9 5.21 -58.76 2.00
CA TRP A 9 4.89 -58.00 3.21
C TRP A 9 5.83 -56.81 3.43
N MET A 10 7.11 -56.96 3.07
CA MET A 10 8.10 -55.87 3.17
C MET A 10 7.92 -54.80 2.08
N CYS A 11 7.60 -55.17 0.83
CA CYS A 11 7.35 -54.20 -0.24
C CYS A 11 6.09 -53.35 0.01
N GLY A 12 5.00 -53.92 0.53
CA GLY A 12 3.78 -53.18 0.84
C GLY A 12 3.96 -52.15 1.96
N ARG A 13 4.75 -52.49 2.99
CA ARG A 13 5.04 -51.56 4.11
C ARG A 13 5.96 -50.42 3.69
N PHE A 14 6.90 -50.67 2.78
CA PHE A 14 7.75 -49.62 2.22
C PHE A 14 6.93 -48.63 1.35
N SER A 15 6.01 -49.14 0.53
CA SER A 15 5.14 -48.33 -0.32
C SER A 15 4.11 -47.50 0.48
N ILE A 16 3.60 -48.05 1.59
CA ILE A 16 2.71 -47.31 2.51
C ILE A 16 3.51 -46.27 3.31
N MET A 17 4.74 -46.57 3.74
CA MET A 17 5.59 -45.61 4.44
C MET A 17 6.03 -44.45 3.53
N THR A 18 6.34 -44.71 2.25
CA THR A 18 6.66 -43.66 1.29
C THR A 18 5.44 -42.81 0.94
N ALA A 19 4.26 -43.42 0.77
CA ALA A 19 3.02 -42.68 0.55
C ALA A 19 2.62 -41.81 1.77
N LEU A 20 2.80 -42.33 2.99
CA LEU A 20 2.50 -41.60 4.22
C LEU A 20 3.48 -40.45 4.47
N SER A 21 4.77 -40.64 4.14
CA SER A 21 5.77 -39.55 4.24
C SER A 21 5.59 -38.47 3.17
N LEU A 22 5.12 -38.82 1.97
CA LEU A 22 4.70 -37.84 0.96
C LEU A 22 3.44 -37.09 1.37
N LEU A 23 2.47 -37.77 1.97
CA LEU A 23 1.24 -37.12 2.48
C LEU A 23 1.52 -36.18 3.66
N LEU A 24 2.43 -36.58 4.56
CA LEU A 24 2.83 -35.77 5.71
C LEU A 24 3.65 -34.54 5.30
N SER A 25 4.46 -34.63 4.23
CA SER A 25 5.20 -33.46 3.71
C SER A 25 4.30 -32.43 3.03
N VAL A 26 3.16 -32.84 2.46
CA VAL A 26 2.14 -31.91 1.93
C VAL A 26 1.36 -31.22 3.06
N LEU A 27 1.10 -31.92 4.17
CA LEU A 27 0.37 -31.37 5.34
C LEU A 27 1.21 -30.39 6.19
N PHE A 28 2.54 -30.47 6.11
CA PHE A 28 3.48 -29.57 6.79
C PHE A 28 4.13 -28.53 5.87
N ALA A 29 3.67 -28.42 4.62
CA ALA A 29 4.08 -27.30 3.78
C ALA A 29 3.59 -26.00 4.44
N PRO A 30 4.49 -25.04 4.76
CA PRO A 30 4.05 -23.75 5.29
C PRO A 30 3.09 -23.11 4.27
N PRO A 31 2.04 -22.40 4.72
CA PRO A 31 1.20 -21.65 3.82
C PRO A 31 2.10 -20.68 3.06
N VAL A 32 2.30 -20.93 1.76
CA VAL A 32 2.86 -19.94 0.86
C VAL A 32 1.80 -18.85 0.81
N LEU A 33 1.98 -17.81 1.62
CA LEU A 33 1.29 -16.54 1.40
C LEU A 33 1.59 -16.21 -0.05
N ALA A 34 0.56 -16.11 -0.88
CA ALA A 34 0.69 -15.71 -2.26
C ALA A 34 1.31 -14.30 -2.24
N GLN A 35 2.63 -14.23 -2.37
CA GLN A 35 3.34 -13.01 -2.65
C GLN A 35 2.76 -12.55 -3.99
N GLN A 36 1.90 -11.53 -3.97
CA GLN A 36 1.44 -10.94 -5.22
C GLN A 36 2.71 -10.55 -5.98
N SER A 37 2.90 -11.17 -7.15
CA SER A 37 4.03 -10.85 -8.02
C SER A 37 3.93 -9.36 -8.33
N ALA A 38 5.04 -8.64 -8.22
CA ALA A 38 5.11 -7.22 -8.54
C ALA A 38 4.43 -6.93 -9.89
N GLN A 39 3.56 -5.93 -9.92
CA GLN A 39 2.71 -5.63 -11.07
C GLN A 39 3.21 -4.46 -11.90
N LEU A 40 4.24 -3.72 -11.45
CA LEU A 40 4.78 -2.55 -12.14
C LEU A 40 4.97 -2.76 -13.64
N GLY A 41 5.63 -3.86 -14.05
CA GLY A 41 5.90 -4.14 -15.47
C GLY A 41 4.65 -4.14 -16.34
N ARG A 42 3.52 -4.67 -15.84
CA ARG A 42 2.22 -4.68 -16.54
C ARG A 42 1.75 -3.27 -16.91
N PHE A 43 2.00 -2.29 -16.04
CA PHE A 43 1.51 -0.92 -16.20
C PHE A 43 2.49 -0.03 -16.97
N LEU A 44 3.80 -0.30 -16.91
CA LEU A 44 4.79 0.45 -17.68
C LEU A 44 4.57 0.32 -19.19
N ASP A 45 4.12 -0.84 -19.66
CA ASP A 45 3.79 -1.06 -21.09
C ASP A 45 2.58 -0.24 -21.58
N GLN A 46 1.80 0.33 -20.66
CA GLN A 46 0.55 1.04 -20.97
C GLN A 46 0.70 2.57 -20.89
N VAL A 47 1.87 3.08 -20.51
CA VAL A 47 2.11 4.51 -20.30
C VAL A 47 3.41 4.96 -20.93
N GLN A 48 3.52 6.24 -21.27
CA GLN A 48 4.79 6.80 -21.74
C GLN A 48 5.63 7.23 -20.54
N ALA A 49 6.95 7.06 -20.64
CA ALA A 49 7.86 7.50 -19.58
C ALA A 49 7.75 9.00 -19.29
N ALA A 50 7.58 9.81 -20.34
CA ALA A 50 7.38 11.26 -20.24
C ALA A 50 6.10 11.67 -19.48
N ASP A 51 5.08 10.80 -19.39
CA ASP A 51 3.85 11.09 -18.65
C ASP A 51 4.08 11.10 -17.13
N ILE A 52 5.10 10.36 -16.66
CA ILE A 52 5.39 10.15 -15.24
C ILE A 52 6.66 10.88 -14.82
N VAL A 53 7.68 10.88 -15.68
CA VAL A 53 8.97 11.54 -15.45
C VAL A 53 9.20 12.50 -16.62
N PRO A 54 8.90 13.81 -16.45
CA PRO A 54 9.05 14.79 -17.51
C PRO A 54 10.45 14.77 -18.13
N GLY A 55 10.52 14.60 -19.45
CA GLY A 55 11.78 14.55 -20.19
C GLY A 55 12.35 13.14 -20.42
N ALA A 56 11.76 12.09 -19.84
CA ALA A 56 12.18 10.72 -20.08
C ALA A 56 11.72 10.22 -21.46
N ASN A 57 12.57 9.43 -22.11
CA ASN A 57 12.27 8.80 -23.39
C ASN A 57 11.74 7.36 -23.23
N HIS A 58 12.23 6.62 -22.24
CA HIS A 58 11.82 5.23 -21.98
C HIS A 58 12.08 4.81 -20.53
N PHE A 59 11.54 3.65 -20.15
CA PHE A 59 11.86 2.97 -18.90
C PHE A 59 12.98 1.95 -19.10
N GLY A 60 13.88 1.85 -18.13
CA GLY A 60 14.90 0.81 -18.07
C GLY A 60 14.36 -0.50 -17.49
N ALA A 61 15.25 -1.49 -17.40
CA ALA A 61 14.94 -2.74 -16.70
C ALA A 61 14.66 -2.47 -15.21
N LEU A 62 13.78 -3.29 -14.62
CA LEU A 62 13.51 -3.22 -13.18
C LEU A 62 14.80 -3.46 -12.39
N LEU A 63 14.97 -2.70 -11.31
CA LEU A 63 16.07 -2.91 -10.38
C LEU A 63 15.94 -4.29 -9.72
N GLU A 64 17.08 -4.96 -9.50
CA GLU A 64 17.08 -6.27 -8.86
C GLU A 64 16.62 -6.22 -7.39
N ILE A 65 16.80 -5.07 -6.75
CA ILE A 65 16.51 -4.87 -5.32
C ILE A 65 15.03 -4.65 -5.01
N ALA A 66 14.24 -4.20 -5.99
CA ALA A 66 12.82 -3.84 -5.81
C ALA A 66 12.14 -3.61 -7.15
N PRO A 67 10.79 -3.73 -7.23
CA PRO A 67 10.02 -3.41 -8.43
C PRO A 67 9.97 -1.90 -8.68
N ILE A 68 11.09 -1.37 -9.17
CA ILE A 68 11.32 0.03 -9.51
C ILE A 68 12.00 0.05 -10.88
N ALA A 69 11.53 0.91 -11.79
CA ALA A 69 12.14 1.10 -13.11
C ALA A 69 12.87 2.45 -13.16
N PRO A 70 14.13 2.51 -13.61
CA PRO A 70 14.74 3.77 -13.99
C PRO A 70 14.00 4.41 -15.17
N ALA A 71 13.86 5.74 -15.17
CA ALA A 71 13.37 6.51 -16.30
C ALA A 71 14.55 7.24 -16.95
N LEU A 72 14.76 7.03 -18.25
CA LEU A 72 15.96 7.47 -18.94
C LEU A 72 15.70 8.52 -20.00
N LYS A 73 16.61 9.48 -20.12
CA LYS A 73 16.74 10.39 -21.26
C LYS A 73 18.01 10.03 -22.04
N GLY A 74 17.84 9.40 -23.20
CA GLY A 74 18.95 8.66 -23.83
C GLY A 74 19.44 7.56 -22.89
N GLU A 75 20.71 7.61 -22.48
CA GLU A 75 21.31 6.66 -21.53
C GLU A 75 21.37 7.20 -20.09
N GLU A 76 21.01 8.46 -19.88
CA GLU A 76 21.05 9.09 -18.56
C GLU A 76 19.78 8.76 -17.77
N ILE A 77 19.95 8.25 -16.55
CA ILE A 77 18.84 8.08 -15.61
C ILE A 77 18.48 9.46 -15.04
N ILE A 78 17.26 9.90 -15.29
CA ILE A 78 16.75 11.20 -14.81
C ILE A 78 15.65 11.06 -13.75
N GLY A 79 15.32 9.82 -13.38
CA GLY A 79 14.35 9.52 -12.34
C GLY A 79 14.05 8.04 -12.23
N TYR A 80 13.07 7.72 -11.38
CA TYR A 80 12.63 6.36 -11.10
C TYR A 80 11.11 6.31 -11.05
N VAL A 81 10.54 5.19 -11.49
CA VAL A 81 9.10 4.94 -11.47
C VAL A 81 8.81 3.65 -10.73
N TYR A 82 7.78 3.68 -9.89
CA TYR A 82 7.30 2.50 -9.18
C TYR A 82 5.78 2.51 -9.05
N LEU A 83 5.22 1.37 -8.64
CA LEU A 83 3.80 1.20 -8.38
C LEU A 83 3.54 1.19 -6.87
N THR A 84 2.65 2.05 -6.37
CA THR A 84 2.39 2.17 -4.92
C THR A 84 2.04 0.83 -4.26
N SER A 85 1.20 0.02 -4.89
CA SER A 85 0.76 -1.29 -4.40
C SER A 85 1.86 -2.36 -4.32
N ASP A 86 2.96 -2.18 -5.05
CA ASP A 86 4.12 -3.09 -4.97
C ASP A 86 5.00 -2.75 -3.75
N ILE A 87 4.81 -1.57 -3.12
CA ILE A 87 5.65 -1.05 -2.02
C ILE A 87 4.90 -1.00 -0.68
N VAL A 88 3.61 -0.64 -0.71
CA VAL A 88 2.75 -0.49 0.48
C VAL A 88 1.36 -1.07 0.22
N ASN A 89 0.62 -1.37 1.30
CA ASN A 89 -0.80 -1.69 1.17
C ASN A 89 -1.59 -0.42 0.77
N THR A 90 -2.30 -0.51 -0.35
CA THR A 90 -3.11 0.56 -0.94
C THR A 90 -4.60 0.21 -1.01
N ALA A 91 -5.05 -0.80 -0.26
CA ALA A 91 -6.45 -1.21 -0.26
C ALA A 91 -7.36 -0.10 0.29
N GLY A 92 -8.34 0.30 -0.52
CA GLY A 92 -9.38 1.26 -0.15
C GLY A 92 -10.66 0.61 0.32
N TYR A 93 -11.80 1.24 0.05
CA TYR A 93 -13.12 0.77 0.46
C TYR A 93 -13.48 -0.59 -0.16
N SER A 94 -13.06 -0.82 -1.40
CA SER A 94 -13.31 -2.08 -2.11
C SER A 94 -12.51 -3.26 -1.56
N GLY A 95 -11.51 -3.00 -0.71
CA GLY A 95 -10.53 -3.99 -0.25
C GLY A 95 -9.54 -4.44 -1.32
N LYS A 96 -9.69 -3.98 -2.57
CA LYS A 96 -8.73 -4.22 -3.66
C LYS A 96 -7.66 -3.11 -3.68
N PRO A 97 -6.44 -3.41 -4.13
CA PRO A 97 -5.41 -2.40 -4.27
C PRO A 97 -5.82 -1.26 -5.21
N ILE A 98 -5.41 -0.05 -4.85
CA ILE A 98 -5.46 1.13 -5.72
C ILE A 98 -4.05 1.31 -6.29
N HIS A 99 -3.95 1.30 -7.62
CA HIS A 99 -2.68 1.27 -8.35
C HIS A 99 -2.35 2.66 -8.87
N THR A 100 -1.32 3.28 -8.31
CA THR A 100 -0.80 4.58 -8.75
C THR A 100 0.67 4.44 -9.13
N LEU A 101 1.03 4.88 -10.33
CA LEU A 101 2.42 5.06 -10.72
C LEU A 101 2.94 6.37 -10.11
N VAL A 102 4.11 6.31 -9.50
CA VAL A 102 4.79 7.46 -8.91
C VAL A 102 6.16 7.60 -9.56
N GLY A 103 6.44 8.80 -10.07
CA GLY A 103 7.74 9.22 -10.56
C GLY A 103 8.50 9.99 -9.48
N LEU A 104 9.73 9.58 -9.21
CA LEU A 104 10.68 10.31 -8.38
C LEU A 104 11.83 10.83 -9.25
N ASP A 105 12.32 12.03 -8.97
CA ASP A 105 13.64 12.44 -9.48
C ASP A 105 14.76 11.67 -8.76
N VAL A 106 16.00 11.91 -9.18
CA VAL A 106 17.19 11.26 -8.60
C VAL A 106 17.43 11.62 -7.13
N ASP A 107 16.87 12.73 -6.66
CA ASP A 107 16.96 13.20 -5.27
C ASP A 107 15.80 12.68 -4.39
N GLY A 108 14.85 11.94 -4.98
CA GLY A 108 13.69 11.36 -4.31
C GLY A 108 12.48 12.30 -4.20
N THR A 109 12.44 13.40 -4.95
CA THR A 109 11.29 14.31 -5.03
C THR A 109 10.22 13.73 -5.94
N ILE A 110 8.95 13.82 -5.54
CA ILE A 110 7.83 13.38 -6.37
C ILE A 110 7.69 14.34 -7.57
N ILE A 111 7.80 13.81 -8.79
CA ILE A 111 7.75 14.61 -10.03
C ILE A 111 6.61 14.21 -10.97
N GLY A 112 5.91 13.11 -10.69
CA GLY A 112 4.73 12.71 -11.45
C GLY A 112 3.92 11.61 -10.77
N LEU A 113 2.62 11.62 -11.06
CA LEU A 113 1.63 10.74 -10.46
C LEU A 113 0.63 10.34 -11.54
N LYS A 114 0.26 9.05 -11.59
CA LYS A 114 -0.79 8.57 -12.50
C LYS A 114 -1.55 7.42 -11.87
N LEU A 115 -2.84 7.64 -11.61
CA LEU A 115 -3.76 6.58 -11.20
C LEU A 115 -4.03 5.68 -12.42
N VAL A 116 -3.57 4.42 -12.35
CA VAL A 116 -3.62 3.49 -13.49
C VAL A 116 -4.69 2.42 -13.37
N GLU A 117 -5.08 2.04 -12.14
CA GLU A 117 -6.19 1.11 -11.91
C GLU A 117 -6.76 1.26 -10.50
N HIS A 118 -8.07 1.22 -10.38
CA HIS A 118 -8.76 1.14 -9.10
C HIS A 118 -10.12 0.45 -9.26
N HIS A 119 -10.67 -0.06 -8.16
CA HIS A 119 -11.99 -0.71 -8.12
C HIS A 119 -12.92 -0.04 -7.10
N GLU A 120 -12.59 1.19 -6.73
CA GLU A 120 -13.36 2.00 -5.78
C GLU A 120 -14.71 2.41 -6.39
N PRO A 121 -15.77 2.51 -5.58
CA PRO A 121 -17.11 2.88 -6.05
C PRO A 121 -17.24 4.38 -6.43
N ILE A 122 -16.13 5.08 -6.72
CA ILE A 122 -16.11 6.51 -7.05
C ILE A 122 -16.81 6.82 -8.39
N VAL A 123 -16.73 5.91 -9.36
CA VAL A 123 -17.42 6.06 -10.66
C VAL A 123 -18.92 5.84 -10.50
N LEU A 124 -19.32 4.91 -9.61
CA LEU A 124 -20.73 4.60 -9.34
C LEU A 124 -21.46 5.79 -8.70
N ILE A 125 -20.75 6.61 -7.92
CA ILE A 125 -21.28 7.85 -7.34
C ILE A 125 -21.09 9.07 -8.26
N GLY A 126 -20.60 8.88 -9.49
CA GLY A 126 -20.51 9.92 -10.51
C GLY A 126 -19.32 10.87 -10.40
N ILE A 127 -18.30 10.55 -9.58
CA ILE A 127 -17.09 11.38 -9.47
C ILE A 127 -16.13 11.01 -10.62
N PRO A 128 -15.76 11.96 -11.49
CA PRO A 128 -14.85 11.69 -12.59
C PRO A 128 -13.43 11.47 -12.06
N GLN A 129 -12.69 10.52 -12.66
CA GLN A 129 -11.33 10.19 -12.24
C GLN A 129 -10.39 11.41 -12.23
N ALA A 130 -10.53 12.33 -13.20
CA ALA A 130 -9.74 13.55 -13.26
C ALA A 130 -9.82 14.43 -11.99
N ARG A 131 -10.93 14.36 -11.23
CA ARG A 131 -11.04 15.05 -9.93
C ARG A 131 -10.18 14.40 -8.85
N ILE A 132 -10.06 13.08 -8.89
CA ILE A 132 -9.14 12.33 -8.01
C ILE A 132 -7.70 12.59 -8.43
N ASP A 133 -7.40 12.58 -9.72
CA ASP A 133 -6.05 12.87 -10.20
C ASP A 133 -5.60 14.28 -9.77
N ALA A 134 -6.47 15.28 -9.92
CA ALA A 134 -6.20 16.64 -9.46
C ALA A 134 -5.99 16.73 -7.93
N SER A 135 -6.69 15.91 -7.14
CA SER A 135 -6.61 15.97 -5.67
C SER A 135 -5.23 15.65 -5.08
N VAL A 136 -4.41 14.91 -5.84
CA VAL A 136 -3.08 14.47 -5.40
C VAL A 136 -1.94 15.26 -6.08
N MET A 137 -2.26 16.20 -6.98
CA MET A 137 -1.25 16.97 -7.71
C MET A 137 -0.41 17.86 -6.79
N ASP A 138 -0.97 18.32 -5.67
CA ASP A 138 -0.24 19.11 -4.66
C ASP A 138 0.90 18.32 -3.97
N LEU A 139 0.97 16.99 -4.17
CA LEU A 139 2.09 16.17 -3.72
C LEU A 139 3.32 16.27 -4.65
N ILE A 140 3.16 16.75 -5.88
CA ILE A 140 4.28 16.96 -6.80
C ILE A 140 5.17 18.09 -6.27
N GLY A 141 6.48 17.88 -6.30
CA GLY A 141 7.50 18.76 -5.70
C GLY A 141 7.80 18.44 -4.24
N PHE A 142 7.06 17.54 -3.60
CA PHE A 142 7.36 17.10 -2.24
C PHE A 142 8.49 16.06 -2.22
N ASN A 143 9.47 16.26 -1.33
CA ASN A 143 10.55 15.30 -1.09
C ASN A 143 10.44 14.74 0.35
N PRO A 144 10.01 13.47 0.52
CA PRO A 144 9.78 12.90 1.85
C PRO A 144 11.07 12.76 2.67
N MET A 145 12.22 12.58 2.03
CA MET A 145 13.50 12.45 2.74
C MET A 145 13.99 13.80 3.29
N GLN A 146 13.80 14.87 2.52
CA GLN A 146 14.12 16.23 2.99
C GLN A 146 13.15 16.66 4.10
N ALA A 147 11.85 16.44 3.92
CA ALA A 147 10.85 16.76 4.93
C ALA A 147 11.12 16.05 6.27
N ALA A 148 11.47 14.76 6.23
CA ALA A 148 11.84 14.00 7.43
C ALA A 148 13.07 14.57 8.15
N LYS A 149 14.08 15.07 7.40
CA LYS A 149 15.27 15.71 7.98
C LYS A 149 14.96 17.07 8.60
N ASN A 150 14.05 17.83 7.99
CA ASN A 150 13.69 19.18 8.43
C ASN A 150 12.57 19.19 9.49
N GLY A 151 11.90 18.06 9.72
CA GLY A 151 10.72 17.98 10.59
C GLY A 151 9.48 18.62 9.97
N GLU A 152 9.40 18.68 8.64
CA GLU A 152 8.27 19.25 7.90
C GLU A 152 7.15 18.23 7.75
N ALA A 153 5.90 18.68 7.90
CA ALA A 153 4.74 17.85 7.64
C ALA A 153 4.54 17.68 6.12
N PRO A 154 4.04 16.52 5.66
CA PRO A 154 3.69 16.36 4.27
C PRO A 154 2.51 17.28 3.88
N PRO A 155 2.45 17.72 2.61
CA PRO A 155 1.28 18.42 2.10
C PRO A 155 0.02 17.54 2.20
N GLN A 156 -1.12 18.19 2.40
CA GLN A 156 -2.41 17.52 2.43
C GLN A 156 -2.97 17.38 1.02
N VAL A 157 -3.67 16.29 0.76
CA VAL A 157 -4.43 16.10 -0.49
C VAL A 157 -5.77 16.82 -0.42
N ASP A 158 -6.26 17.31 -1.56
CA ASP A 158 -7.56 17.99 -1.63
C ASP A 158 -8.71 16.98 -1.56
N ILE A 159 -9.53 17.05 -0.52
CA ILE A 159 -10.56 16.03 -0.30
C ILE A 159 -11.70 16.18 -1.30
N VAL A 160 -11.94 15.11 -2.07
CA VAL A 160 -13.09 15.04 -2.97
C VAL A 160 -14.33 14.55 -2.22
N SER A 161 -15.38 15.38 -2.17
CA SER A 161 -16.66 15.03 -1.54
C SER A 161 -17.21 13.72 -2.12
N GLY A 162 -17.58 12.79 -1.23
CA GLY A 162 -18.07 11.45 -1.60
C GLY A 162 -16.97 10.41 -1.86
N ALA A 163 -15.70 10.82 -1.97
CA ALA A 163 -14.56 9.93 -2.19
C ALA A 163 -13.44 10.13 -1.14
N THR A 164 -13.77 10.64 0.05
CA THR A 164 -12.81 11.02 1.09
C THR A 164 -11.85 9.89 1.48
N VAL A 165 -12.37 8.70 1.80
CA VAL A 165 -11.53 7.56 2.20
C VAL A 165 -10.59 7.14 1.07
N THR A 166 -11.11 7.07 -0.16
CA THR A 166 -10.33 6.71 -1.34
C THR A 166 -9.19 7.69 -1.58
N VAL A 167 -9.47 9.01 -1.58
CA VAL A 167 -8.46 10.06 -1.80
C VAL A 167 -7.39 10.04 -0.70
N LEU A 168 -7.81 9.87 0.57
CA LEU A 168 -6.88 9.74 1.69
C LEU A 168 -5.96 8.53 1.55
N VAL A 169 -6.50 7.37 1.17
CA VAL A 169 -5.70 6.16 0.95
C VAL A 169 -4.73 6.35 -0.20
N ILE A 170 -5.13 6.99 -1.30
CA ILE A 170 -4.23 7.28 -2.44
C ILE A 170 -3.09 8.21 -1.98
N GLY A 171 -3.41 9.34 -1.35
CA GLY A 171 -2.43 10.30 -0.86
C GLY A 171 -1.44 9.71 0.14
N ASP A 172 -1.96 9.02 1.17
CA ASP A 172 -1.13 8.33 2.17
C ASP A 172 -0.26 7.24 1.53
N SER A 173 -0.80 6.48 0.58
CA SER A 173 -0.04 5.45 -0.14
C SER A 173 1.11 6.05 -0.94
N ILE A 174 0.90 7.17 -1.63
CA ILE A 174 1.93 7.91 -2.37
C ILE A 174 3.02 8.35 -1.39
N LEU A 175 2.66 9.06 -0.32
CA LEU A 175 3.63 9.60 0.65
C LEU A 175 4.47 8.51 1.34
N ARG A 176 3.81 7.45 1.86
CA ARG A 176 4.51 6.35 2.54
C ARG A 176 5.40 5.56 1.59
N SER A 177 4.94 5.28 0.38
CA SER A 177 5.73 4.54 -0.60
C SER A 177 6.90 5.37 -1.12
N ALA A 178 6.73 6.68 -1.34
CA ALA A 178 7.78 7.57 -1.83
C ALA A 178 8.93 7.64 -0.82
N GLY A 179 8.61 7.77 0.47
CA GLY A 179 9.62 7.74 1.53
C GLY A 179 10.40 6.42 1.56
N ARG A 180 9.72 5.27 1.40
CA ARG A 180 10.38 3.95 1.36
C ARG A 180 11.29 3.80 0.15
N VAL A 181 10.83 4.20 -1.02
CA VAL A 181 11.59 4.10 -2.28
C VAL A 181 12.78 5.06 -2.26
N ALA A 182 12.60 6.32 -1.86
CA ALA A 182 13.69 7.28 -1.76
C ALA A 182 14.76 6.84 -0.75
N HIS A 183 14.35 6.25 0.39
CA HIS A 183 15.27 5.67 1.37
C HIS A 183 16.06 4.49 0.77
N LEU A 184 15.40 3.59 0.05
CA LEU A 184 16.04 2.45 -0.62
C LEU A 184 17.06 2.92 -1.68
N LEU A 185 16.68 3.87 -2.54
CA LEU A 185 17.55 4.43 -3.58
C LEU A 185 18.78 5.15 -3.00
N SER A 186 18.66 5.67 -1.76
CA SER A 186 19.77 6.27 -1.01
C SER A 186 20.69 5.24 -0.33
N GLY A 187 20.50 3.93 -0.59
CA GLY A 187 21.28 2.84 0.00
C GLY A 187 20.73 2.30 1.32
N GLY A 188 19.56 2.76 1.76
CA GLY A 188 18.83 2.18 2.89
C GLY A 188 18.13 0.87 2.51
N THR A 189 17.46 0.25 3.48
CA THR A 189 16.58 -0.90 3.25
C THR A 189 15.12 -0.50 3.38
N ILE A 190 14.22 -1.20 2.70
CA ILE A 190 12.77 -1.08 2.95
C ILE A 190 12.47 -1.95 4.17
N GLU A 191 12.37 -1.33 5.35
CA GLU A 191 11.89 -2.04 6.53
C GLU A 191 10.37 -2.28 6.42
N THR A 192 9.98 -3.54 6.51
CA THR A 192 8.58 -3.96 6.66
C THR A 192 8.13 -3.93 8.13
N ALA A 193 8.75 -3.08 8.95
CA ALA A 193 8.42 -2.97 10.36
C ALA A 193 6.93 -2.64 10.52
N GLY A 194 6.19 -3.58 11.13
CA GLY A 194 4.80 -3.41 11.47
C GLY A 194 4.61 -2.29 12.51
N PRO A 195 3.35 -1.93 12.83
CA PRO A 195 3.08 -0.88 13.79
C PRO A 195 3.78 -1.18 15.13
N THR A 196 4.50 -0.20 15.68
CA THR A 196 5.22 -0.31 16.96
C THR A 196 4.28 -0.55 18.15
N ARG A 197 2.96 -0.35 17.94
CA ARG A 197 1.89 -0.58 18.91
C ARG A 197 0.82 -1.44 18.27
N MET A 198 0.45 -2.52 18.93
CA MET A 198 -0.71 -3.34 18.56
C MET A 198 -1.80 -3.19 19.61
N VAL A 199 -3.06 -3.27 19.18
CA VAL A 199 -4.17 -3.42 20.12
C VAL A 199 -3.98 -4.74 20.87
N ASP A 200 -4.03 -4.70 22.19
CA ASP A 200 -4.03 -5.90 23.01
C ASP A 200 -5.46 -6.48 23.04
N PRO A 201 -5.74 -7.60 22.35
CA PRO A 201 -7.08 -8.19 22.34
C PRO A 201 -7.47 -8.80 23.70
N GLN A 202 -6.51 -9.00 24.60
CA GLN A 202 -6.74 -9.44 25.98
C GLN A 202 -6.67 -8.27 26.98
N GLY A 203 -6.48 -7.04 26.47
CA GLY A 203 -6.37 -5.84 27.27
C GLY A 203 -7.72 -5.42 27.83
N GLY A 204 -7.75 -5.06 29.11
CA GLY A 204 -8.95 -4.60 29.81
C GLY A 204 -9.75 -5.72 30.48
N ALA A 205 -10.86 -5.34 31.11
CA ALA A 205 -11.78 -6.26 31.78
C ALA A 205 -13.19 -6.11 31.17
N VAL A 206 -13.89 -7.23 31.00
CA VAL A 206 -15.29 -7.22 30.56
C VAL A 206 -16.13 -6.55 31.66
N SER A 207 -16.73 -5.41 31.32
CA SER A 207 -17.56 -4.61 32.23
C SER A 207 -19.02 -4.63 31.81
N ASN A 208 -19.93 -4.58 32.78
CA ASN A 208 -21.36 -4.47 32.48
C ASN A 208 -21.71 -3.07 31.94
N TRP A 209 -22.86 -2.97 31.27
CA TRP A 209 -23.32 -1.75 30.61
C TRP A 209 -23.40 -0.54 31.57
N GLU A 210 -23.90 -0.77 32.78
CA GLU A 210 -24.04 0.27 33.82
C GLU A 210 -22.68 0.84 34.24
N THR A 211 -21.65 -0.02 34.35
CA THR A 211 -20.29 0.40 34.66
C THR A 211 -19.68 1.21 33.53
N LEU A 212 -19.89 0.80 32.27
CA LEU A 212 -19.41 1.52 31.08
C LEU A 212 -20.06 2.92 30.96
N LEU A 213 -21.33 3.04 31.34
CA LEU A 213 -22.01 4.32 31.46
C LEU A 213 -21.54 5.10 32.70
N GLY A 214 -21.30 4.46 33.84
CA GLY A 214 -20.86 5.13 35.06
C GLY A 214 -19.45 5.74 34.91
N ASN A 215 -18.51 4.97 34.35
CA ASN A 215 -17.11 5.34 34.23
C ASN A 215 -16.78 6.20 33.00
N GLY A 216 -17.72 6.37 32.07
CA GLY A 216 -17.53 7.19 30.88
C GLY A 216 -16.88 6.54 29.68
N ALA A 217 -16.66 5.22 29.72
CA ALA A 217 -16.27 4.45 28.55
C ALA A 217 -17.33 4.52 27.43
N VAL A 218 -18.62 4.65 27.80
CA VAL A 218 -19.72 4.88 26.86
C VAL A 218 -20.40 6.21 27.19
N ARG A 219 -20.53 7.07 26.17
CA ARG A 219 -21.16 8.39 26.27
C ARG A 219 -22.01 8.65 25.03
N ARG A 220 -22.97 9.56 25.18
CA ARG A 220 -23.75 10.08 24.06
C ARG A 220 -23.20 11.45 23.69
N LEU A 221 -22.75 11.59 22.45
CA LEU A 221 -22.38 12.87 21.85
C LEU A 221 -23.52 13.29 20.91
N HIS A 222 -24.03 14.50 21.10
CA HIS A 222 -25.03 15.11 20.21
C HIS A 222 -24.36 16.28 19.52
N ILE A 223 -24.28 16.23 18.19
CA ILE A 223 -23.67 17.27 17.35
C ILE A 223 -24.76 17.76 16.40
N THR A 224 -25.00 19.06 16.40
CA THR A 224 -25.89 19.72 15.46
C THR A 224 -25.11 20.28 14.27
N VAL A 225 -25.81 20.59 13.18
CA VAL A 225 -25.19 21.30 12.03
C VAL A 225 -24.64 22.67 12.47
N GLY A 226 -25.28 23.34 13.44
CA GLY A 226 -24.79 24.60 14.00
C GLY A 226 -23.42 24.44 14.67
N ASP A 227 -23.27 23.41 15.52
CA ASP A 227 -21.99 23.12 16.20
C ASP A 227 -20.86 22.85 15.21
N VAL A 228 -21.16 22.16 14.11
CA VAL A 228 -20.18 21.86 13.04
C VAL A 228 -19.76 23.13 12.31
N ASN A 229 -20.71 23.97 11.91
CA ASN A 229 -20.42 25.22 11.19
C ASN A 229 -19.62 26.20 12.06
N GLU A 230 -19.96 26.31 13.34
CA GLU A 230 -19.19 27.12 14.29
C GLU A 230 -17.77 26.60 14.46
N ALA A 231 -17.59 25.28 14.60
CA ALA A 231 -16.27 24.67 14.69
C ALA A 231 -15.41 24.94 13.44
N PHE A 232 -16.00 24.88 12.24
CA PHE A 232 -15.31 25.24 11.00
C PHE A 232 -14.90 26.72 10.96
N ALA A 233 -15.79 27.64 11.34
CA ALA A 233 -15.46 29.06 11.42
C ALA A 233 -14.33 29.35 12.42
N LEU A 234 -14.25 28.59 13.52
CA LEU A 234 -13.21 28.71 14.53
C LEU A 234 -11.88 28.03 14.14
N SER A 235 -11.88 27.14 13.15
CA SER A 235 -10.69 26.37 12.75
C SER A 235 -9.59 27.23 12.13
N GLY A 236 -9.94 28.41 11.60
CA GLY A 236 -9.00 29.29 10.92
C GLY A 236 -8.58 28.79 9.53
N ASP A 237 -9.16 27.70 9.04
CA ASP A 237 -8.92 27.20 7.69
C ASP A 237 -9.73 28.04 6.68
N PRO A 238 -9.09 28.75 5.74
CA PRO A 238 -9.78 29.54 4.73
C PRO A 238 -10.60 28.71 3.72
N LYS A 239 -10.46 27.38 3.72
CA LYS A 239 -11.24 26.46 2.86
C LYS A 239 -12.45 25.82 3.56
N ALA A 240 -12.64 26.07 4.86
CA ALA A 240 -13.70 25.49 5.69
C ALA A 240 -15.10 26.10 5.46
#